data_AF-A0A444ZSP7-F1
#
_entry.id   AF-A0A444ZSP7-F1
#
_cell.length_a   1.000
_cell.length_b   1.000
_cell.length_c   1.000
_cell.angle_alpha   90.00
_cell.angle_beta   90.00
_cell.angle_gamma   90.00
#
_symmetry.space_group_name_H-M   'P 1'
#
loop_
_entity.id
_entity.type
_entity.pdbx_description
1 polymer ?
#
loop_
_entity_poly.entity_id
_entity_poly.type
_entity_poly.pdbx_seq_one_letter_code
_entity_poly.pdbx_strand_id
1 'polypeptide(L)'
;MSEIGEIENARKVYEEILASNPLSFEALFENALLMDRSGEGEAVMKRLEEALAVAKEKNKAKEARDVRLIMAQIQFLQKNVDEALGIYQQLTKEDPSDFRPYFCRGMIYSLLDRNDEAKEQFAKYRELSPKKFEVDGYLRTPLSRMKLFGSDES
;
A
#
# COMPACT_ATOMS: atom_id res chain seq x y z
N MET A 1 -3.63 -22.77 -19.07
CA MET A 1 -4.61 -22.11 -18.18
C MET A 1 -4.34 -20.63 -18.28
N SER A 2 -5.36 -19.82 -18.53
CA SER A 2 -5.19 -18.38 -18.77
C SER A 2 -4.92 -17.65 -17.46
N GLU A 3 -4.08 -16.61 -17.49
CA GLU A 3 -3.77 -15.72 -16.36
C GLU A 3 -5.05 -15.22 -15.63
N ILE A 4 -6.14 -15.05 -16.38
CA ILE A 4 -7.47 -14.68 -15.87
C ILE A 4 -8.02 -15.70 -14.86
N GLY A 5 -7.87 -17.01 -15.13
CA GLY A 5 -8.38 -18.04 -14.24
C GLY A 5 -7.56 -18.18 -12.95
N GLU A 6 -6.27 -17.83 -12.97
CA GLU A 6 -5.44 -17.79 -11.75
C GLU A 6 -5.77 -16.56 -10.90
N ILE A 7 -6.05 -15.42 -11.54
CA ILE A 7 -6.50 -14.19 -10.89
C ILE A 7 -7.83 -14.41 -10.15
N GLU A 8 -8.83 -15.01 -10.79
CA GLU A 8 -10.13 -15.26 -10.15
C GLU A 8 -10.03 -16.22 -8.95
N ASN A 9 -9.21 -17.27 -9.07
CA ASN A 9 -8.96 -18.21 -7.98
C ASN A 9 -8.24 -17.54 -6.79
N ALA A 10 -7.21 -16.73 -7.07
CA ALA A 10 -6.49 -15.99 -6.02
C ALA A 10 -7.43 -15.00 -5.30
N ARG A 11 -8.29 -14.30 -6.05
CA ARG A 11 -9.29 -13.39 -5.47
C ARG A 11 -10.17 -14.11 -4.46
N LYS A 12 -10.71 -15.26 -4.84
CA LYS A 12 -11.61 -16.04 -3.99
C LYS A 12 -10.94 -16.47 -2.69
N VAL A 13 -9.68 -16.91 -2.74
CA VAL A 13 -8.92 -17.28 -1.54
C VAL A 13 -8.77 -16.09 -0.59
N TYR A 14 -8.43 -14.90 -1.11
CA TYR A 14 -8.32 -13.72 -0.26
C TYR A 14 -9.68 -13.30 0.32
N GLU A 15 -10.76 -13.39 -0.46
CA GLU A 15 -12.11 -13.10 0.05
C GLU A 15 -12.54 -14.06 1.16
N GLU A 16 -12.21 -15.35 1.07
CA GLU A 16 -12.45 -16.34 2.13
C GLU A 16 -11.65 -16.01 3.41
N ILE A 17 -10.39 -15.59 3.27
CA ILE A 17 -9.57 -15.14 4.40
C ILE A 17 -10.20 -13.89 5.04
N LEU A 18 -10.63 -12.93 4.22
CA LEU A 18 -11.22 -11.68 4.70
C LEU A 18 -12.60 -11.88 5.34
N ALA A 19 -13.35 -12.90 4.94
CA ALA A 19 -14.59 -13.27 5.60
C ALA A 19 -14.35 -13.72 7.07
N SER A 20 -13.22 -14.39 7.33
CA SER A 20 -12.86 -14.89 8.67
C SER A 20 -12.03 -13.87 9.47
N ASN A 21 -11.14 -13.13 8.80
CA ASN A 21 -10.29 -12.09 9.36
C ASN A 21 -10.32 -10.85 8.46
N PRO A 22 -11.32 -9.96 8.65
CA PRO A 22 -11.53 -8.78 7.80
C PRO A 22 -10.38 -7.77 7.79
N LEU A 23 -9.44 -7.88 8.75
CA LEU A 23 -8.33 -6.95 8.93
C LEU A 23 -6.98 -7.65 8.70
N SER A 24 -6.98 -8.79 8.00
CA SER A 24 -5.75 -9.45 7.57
C SER A 24 -5.00 -8.55 6.57
N PHE A 25 -3.85 -8.01 6.99
CA PHE A 25 -3.06 -7.10 6.15
C PHE A 25 -2.70 -7.72 4.80
N GLU A 26 -2.17 -8.94 4.81
CA GLU A 26 -1.74 -9.64 3.60
C GLU A 26 -2.90 -9.87 2.63
N ALA A 27 -4.03 -10.37 3.13
CA ALA A 27 -5.20 -10.62 2.28
C ALA A 27 -5.83 -9.32 1.77
N LEU A 28 -5.90 -8.26 2.59
CA LEU A 28 -6.37 -6.95 2.15
C LEU A 28 -5.46 -6.37 1.06
N PHE A 29 -4.15 -6.44 1.26
CA PHE A 29 -3.17 -5.88 0.34
C PHE A 29 -3.20 -6.61 -1.01
N GLU A 30 -3.09 -7.93 -1.01
CA GLU A 30 -3.05 -8.72 -2.25
C GLU A 30 -4.40 -8.67 -2.99
N ASN A 31 -5.52 -8.69 -2.27
CA ASN A 31 -6.85 -8.51 -2.88
C ASN A 31 -6.98 -7.10 -3.49
N ALA A 32 -6.50 -6.07 -2.80
CA ALA A 32 -6.55 -4.70 -3.29
C ALA A 32 -5.72 -4.51 -4.58
N LEU A 33 -4.50 -5.06 -4.61
CA LEU A 33 -3.67 -5.04 -5.82
C LEU A 33 -4.30 -5.79 -7.00
N LEU A 34 -5.05 -6.85 -6.71
CA LEU A 34 -5.73 -7.65 -7.71
C LEU A 34 -6.95 -6.93 -8.27
N MET A 35 -7.75 -6.30 -7.40
CA MET A 35 -8.89 -5.48 -7.80
C MET A 35 -8.45 -4.29 -8.65
N ASP A 36 -7.41 -3.58 -8.23
CA ASP A 36 -6.86 -2.45 -8.98
C ASP A 36 -6.38 -2.88 -10.38
N ARG A 37 -5.67 -4.01 -10.49
CA ARG A 37 -5.29 -4.62 -11.78
C ARG A 37 -6.50 -4.94 -12.65
N SER A 38 -7.59 -5.41 -12.05
CA SER A 38 -8.83 -5.76 -12.76
C SER A 38 -9.65 -4.53 -13.20
N GLY A 39 -9.16 -3.31 -12.98
CA GLY A 39 -9.86 -2.07 -13.32
C GLY A 39 -10.92 -1.67 -12.30
N GLU A 40 -10.94 -2.30 -11.12
CA GLU A 40 -11.92 -2.06 -10.06
C GLU A 40 -11.41 -1.03 -9.04
N GLY A 41 -10.75 0.03 -9.53
CA GLY A 41 -10.05 1.03 -8.72
C GLY A 41 -10.94 1.75 -7.70
N GLU A 42 -12.17 2.11 -8.06
CA GLU A 42 -13.12 2.72 -7.13
C GLU A 42 -13.65 1.72 -6.10
N ALA A 43 -13.90 0.48 -6.54
CA ALA A 43 -14.44 -0.56 -5.68
C ALA A 43 -13.42 -1.01 -4.61
N VAL A 44 -12.12 -1.06 -4.96
CA VAL A 44 -11.07 -1.37 -3.97
C VAL A 44 -11.00 -0.29 -2.89
N MET A 45 -11.11 0.99 -3.24
CA MET A 45 -11.08 2.07 -2.26
C MET A 45 -12.27 1.98 -1.31
N LYS A 46 -13.48 1.71 -1.82
CA LYS A 46 -14.66 1.49 -0.98
C LYS A 46 -14.49 0.30 -0.01
N ARG A 47 -13.96 -0.83 -0.49
CA ARG A 47 -13.69 -1.99 0.39
C ARG A 47 -12.67 -1.68 1.48
N LEU A 48 -11.63 -0.90 1.16
CA LEU A 48 -10.64 -0.48 2.16
C LEU A 48 -11.23 0.50 3.18
N GLU A 49 -12.16 1.38 2.78
CA GLU A 49 -12.90 2.24 3.69
C GLU A 49 -13.78 1.44 4.66
N GLU A 50 -14.46 0.40 4.18
CA GLU A 50 -15.23 -0.53 5.01
C GLU A 50 -14.31 -1.26 6.01
N ALA A 51 -13.16 -1.76 5.57
CA ALA A 51 -12.17 -2.37 6.46
C ALA A 51 -11.65 -1.38 7.52
N LEU A 52 -11.40 -0.13 7.13
CA LEU A 52 -10.98 0.93 8.05
C LEU A 52 -12.07 1.24 9.08
N ALA A 53 -13.34 1.27 8.68
CA ALA A 53 -14.47 1.46 9.59
C ALA A 53 -14.55 0.33 10.62
N VAL A 54 -14.41 -0.93 10.19
CA VAL A 54 -14.36 -2.10 11.09
C VAL A 54 -13.19 -2.02 12.06
N ALA A 55 -12.01 -1.60 11.61
CA ALA A 55 -10.85 -1.41 12.49
C ALA A 55 -11.11 -0.34 13.55
N LYS A 56 -11.70 0.80 13.17
CA LYS A 56 -12.05 1.89 14.10
C LYS A 56 -13.10 1.45 15.11
N GLU A 57 -14.18 0.81 14.67
CA GLU A 57 -15.24 0.31 15.54
C GLU A 57 -14.69 -0.68 16.59
N LYS A 58 -13.77 -1.55 16.17
CA LYS A 58 -13.11 -2.52 17.05
C LYS A 58 -11.93 -1.95 17.85
N ASN A 59 -11.67 -0.65 17.80
CA ASN A 59 -10.54 0.03 18.46
C ASN A 59 -9.16 -0.57 18.10
N LYS A 60 -9.04 -1.09 16.89
CA LYS A 60 -7.84 -1.71 16.35
C LYS A 60 -6.96 -0.67 15.65
N ALA A 61 -6.28 0.15 16.45
CA ALA A 61 -5.51 1.29 15.95
C ALA A 61 -4.36 0.88 15.01
N LYS A 62 -3.70 -0.24 15.28
CA LYS A 62 -2.63 -0.76 14.42
C LYS A 62 -3.19 -1.17 13.06
N GLU A 63 -4.25 -1.97 13.05
CA GLU A 63 -4.89 -2.41 11.81
C GLU A 63 -5.48 -1.23 11.03
N ALA A 64 -6.03 -0.21 11.70
CA ALA A 64 -6.48 1.00 11.02
C ALA A 64 -5.35 1.74 10.29
N ARG A 65 -4.13 1.78 10.86
CA ARG A 65 -2.94 2.31 10.19
C ARG A 65 -2.50 1.42 9.03
N ASP A 66 -2.54 0.11 9.22
CA ASP A 66 -2.22 -0.88 8.20
C ASP A 66 -3.15 -0.77 6.98
N VAL A 67 -4.46 -0.62 7.17
CA VAL A 67 -5.42 -0.37 6.08
C VAL A 67 -5.11 0.94 5.36
N ARG A 68 -4.80 2.02 6.09
CA ARG A 68 -4.44 3.31 5.48
C ARG A 68 -3.12 3.26 4.71
N LEU A 69 -2.18 2.41 5.12
CA LEU A 69 -0.96 2.15 4.36
C LEU A 69 -1.31 1.54 3.00
N ILE A 70 -2.21 0.54 2.97
CA ILE A 70 -2.69 -0.09 1.73
C ILE A 70 -3.41 0.95 0.86
N MET A 71 -4.31 1.75 1.43
CA MET A 71 -5.01 2.82 0.69
C MET A 71 -4.03 3.79 0.02
N ALA A 72 -2.96 4.21 0.72
CA ALA A 72 -1.94 5.09 0.14
C ALA A 72 -1.18 4.43 -1.03
N GLN A 73 -0.94 3.12 -0.96
CA GLN A 73 -0.31 2.37 -2.05
C GLN A 73 -1.22 2.24 -3.27
N ILE A 74 -2.53 2.02 -3.06
CA ILE A 74 -3.52 1.99 -4.14
C ILE A 74 -3.69 3.36 -4.78
N GLN A 75 -3.80 4.43 -3.98
CA GLN A 75 -3.85 5.81 -4.50
C GLN A 75 -2.62 6.13 -5.36
N PHE A 76 -1.44 5.70 -4.90
CA PHE A 76 -0.22 5.86 -5.70
C PHE A 76 -0.26 5.10 -7.03
N LEU A 77 -0.76 3.85 -7.04
CA LEU A 77 -0.94 3.07 -8.27
C LEU A 77 -1.95 3.73 -9.23
N GLN A 78 -2.98 4.37 -8.68
CA GLN A 78 -3.99 5.13 -9.42
C GLN A 78 -3.52 6.52 -9.85
N LYS A 79 -2.22 6.83 -9.71
CA LYS A 79 -1.58 8.11 -10.03
C LYS A 79 -2.06 9.30 -9.18
N ASN A 80 -2.80 9.05 -8.10
CA ASN A 80 -3.22 10.04 -7.10
C ASN A 80 -2.09 10.26 -6.08
N VAL A 81 -0.99 10.83 -6.57
CA VAL A 81 0.28 10.92 -5.84
C VAL A 81 0.18 11.84 -4.62
N ASP A 82 -0.53 12.96 -4.74
CA ASP A 82 -0.71 13.91 -3.65
C ASP A 82 -1.53 13.32 -2.50
N GLU A 83 -2.60 12.58 -2.83
CA GLU A 83 -3.42 11.85 -1.86
C GLU A 83 -2.59 10.79 -1.13
N ALA A 84 -1.79 10.01 -1.88
CA ALA A 84 -0.91 9.01 -1.30
C ALA A 84 0.10 9.63 -0.32
N LEU A 85 0.79 10.70 -0.73
CA LEU A 85 1.74 11.43 0.11
C LEU A 85 1.06 12.03 1.36
N GLY A 86 -0.16 12.54 1.22
CA GLY A 86 -0.97 13.05 2.32
C GLY A 86 -1.28 11.97 3.36
N ILE A 87 -1.70 10.78 2.92
CA ILE A 87 -1.98 9.65 3.82
C ILE A 87 -0.70 9.22 4.54
N TYR A 88 0.41 9.04 3.82
CA TYR A 88 1.68 8.66 4.45
C TYR A 88 2.15 9.71 5.46
N GLN A 89 1.97 11.00 5.18
CA GLN A 89 2.32 12.05 6.12
C GLN A 89 1.49 11.93 7.41
N GLN A 90 0.19 11.67 7.31
CA GLN A 90 -0.65 11.44 8.50
C GLN A 90 -0.18 10.20 9.28
N LEU A 91 0.14 9.10 8.59
CA LEU A 91 0.67 7.89 9.23
C LEU A 91 1.97 8.17 10.01
N THR A 92 2.90 8.95 9.45
CA THR A 92 4.13 9.33 10.16
C THR A 92 3.89 10.23 11.37
N LYS A 93 2.79 11.00 11.40
CA LYS A 93 2.41 11.83 12.56
C LYS A 93 1.79 10.99 13.67
N GLU A 94 1.01 9.98 13.29
CA GLU A 94 0.32 9.08 14.23
C GLU A 94 1.25 8.03 14.83
N ASP A 95 2.21 7.54 14.04
CA ASP A 95 3.23 6.61 14.48
C ASP A 95 4.59 6.97 13.85
N PRO A 96 5.37 7.86 14.50
CA PRO A 96 6.69 8.23 14.00
C PRO A 96 7.71 7.09 14.03
N SER A 97 7.39 5.97 14.69
CA SER A 97 8.28 4.80 14.78
C SER A 97 8.05 3.81 13.65
N ASP A 98 6.92 3.90 12.94
CA ASP A 98 6.63 3.07 11.78
C ASP A 98 7.50 3.52 10.60
N PHE A 99 8.47 2.68 10.23
CA PHE A 99 9.40 2.97 9.13
C PHE A 99 8.73 2.85 7.75
N ARG A 100 7.58 2.16 7.61
CA ARG A 100 6.97 1.82 6.33
C ARG A 100 6.55 3.06 5.51
N PRO A 101 5.84 4.06 6.07
CA PRO A 101 5.49 5.27 5.35
C PRO A 101 6.71 6.08 4.87
N TYR A 102 7.81 6.09 5.63
CA TYR A 102 9.04 6.77 5.23
C TYR A 102 9.66 6.11 3.99
N PHE A 103 9.69 4.78 3.93
CA PHE A 103 10.16 4.06 2.75
C PHE A 103 9.29 4.41 1.52
N CYS A 104 7.97 4.32 1.65
CA CYS A 104 7.05 4.63 0.54
C CYS A 104 7.18 6.08 0.07
N ARG A 105 7.21 7.06 0.98
CA ARG A 105 7.42 8.47 0.61
C ARG A 105 8.77 8.69 -0.06
N GLY A 106 9.85 8.10 0.45
CA GLY A 106 11.18 8.21 -0.16
C GLY A 106 11.21 7.70 -1.59
N MET A 107 10.51 6.59 -1.85
CA MET A 107 10.38 6.03 -3.19
C MET A 107 9.54 6.93 -4.11
N ILE A 108 8.41 7.47 -3.62
CA ILE A 108 7.60 8.41 -4.40
C ILE A 108 8.40 9.67 -4.74
N TYR A 109 9.08 10.28 -3.76
CA TYR A 109 9.93 11.44 -4.04
C TYR A 109 11.06 11.12 -5.01
N SER A 110 11.64 9.92 -4.95
CA SER A 110 12.65 9.49 -5.93
C SER A 110 12.08 9.35 -7.34
N LEU A 111 10.83 8.93 -7.50
CA LEU A 111 10.16 8.85 -8.80
C LEU A 111 9.76 10.23 -9.33
N LEU A 112 9.59 11.22 -8.46
CA LEU A 112 9.30 12.61 -8.80
C LEU A 112 10.57 13.47 -8.97
N ASP A 113 11.77 12.87 -9.03
CA ASP A 113 13.07 13.56 -9.05
C ASP A 113 13.33 14.53 -7.87
N ARG A 114 12.55 14.41 -6.79
CA ARG A 114 12.66 15.17 -5.54
C ARG A 114 13.72 14.54 -4.62
N ASN A 115 14.95 14.54 -5.11
CA ASN A 115 16.06 13.77 -4.53
C ASN A 115 16.40 14.12 -3.07
N ASP A 116 16.28 15.38 -2.67
CA ASP A 116 16.62 15.79 -1.30
C ASP A 116 15.58 15.31 -0.29
N GLU A 117 14.30 15.38 -0.65
CA GLU A 117 13.21 14.85 0.17
C GLU A 117 13.27 13.33 0.23
N ALA A 118 13.57 12.67 -0.89
CA ALA A 118 13.80 11.24 -0.93
C ALA A 118 14.92 10.82 0.04
N LYS A 119 16.06 11.54 0.05
CA LYS A 119 17.17 11.29 0.97
C LYS A 119 16.75 11.42 2.43
N GLU A 120 15.97 12.46 2.77
CA GLU A 120 15.47 12.66 4.13
C GLU A 120 14.57 11.49 4.57
N GLN A 121 13.61 11.10 3.73
CA GLN A 121 12.72 9.99 4.03
C GLN A 121 13.49 8.66 4.15
N PHE A 122 14.45 8.40 3.27
CA PHE A 122 15.29 7.21 3.36
C PHE A 122 16.23 7.22 4.57
N ALA A 123 16.67 8.40 5.02
CA ALA A 123 17.45 8.51 6.25
C ALA A 123 16.60 8.10 7.46
N LYS A 124 15.35 8.58 7.55
CA LYS A 124 14.41 8.17 8.59
C LYS A 124 14.06 6.69 8.52
N TYR A 125 13.82 6.17 7.32
CA TYR A 125 13.62 4.73 7.13
C TYR A 125 14.81 3.91 7.65
N ARG A 126 16.07 4.29 7.33
CA ARG A 126 17.28 3.57 7.81
C ARG A 126 17.52 3.71 9.32
N GLU A 127 17.09 4.81 9.92
CA GLU A 127 17.18 5.04 11.37
C GLU A 127 16.23 4.11 12.13
N LEU A 128 15.02 3.92 11.60
CA LEU A 128 13.93 3.19 12.26
C LEU A 128 13.84 1.71 11.86
N SER A 129 14.33 1.35 10.67
CA SER A 129 14.24 -0.03 10.19
C SER A 129 15.19 -0.94 10.96
N PRO A 130 14.74 -2.15 11.35
CA PRO A 130 15.64 -3.15 11.92
C PRO A 130 16.78 -3.44 10.94
N LYS A 131 18.03 -3.56 11.42
CA LYS A 131 19.22 -3.80 10.57
C LYS A 131 19.11 -5.04 9.64
N LYS A 132 18.17 -5.95 9.90
CA LYS A 132 17.89 -7.17 9.12
C LYS A 132 16.56 -7.08 8.35
N PHE A 133 15.92 -5.91 8.29
CA PHE A 133 14.64 -5.77 7.62
C PHE A 133 14.85 -5.71 6.12
N GLU A 134 14.61 -6.82 5.45
CA GLU A 134 14.40 -6.81 4.01
C GLU A 134 13.14 -6.00 3.73
N VAL A 135 13.21 -5.06 2.79
CA VAL A 135 12.02 -4.33 2.39
C VAL A 135 11.06 -5.33 1.76
N ASP A 136 10.01 -5.67 2.50
CA ASP A 136 9.01 -6.66 2.09
C ASP A 136 8.41 -6.36 0.71
N GLY A 137 7.98 -7.44 0.04
CA GLY A 137 7.33 -7.38 -1.26
C GLY A 137 6.17 -6.37 -1.30
N TYR A 138 5.36 -6.27 -0.24
CA TYR A 138 4.23 -5.33 -0.23
C TYR A 138 4.62 -3.85 -0.28
N LEU A 139 5.83 -3.48 0.13
CA LEU A 139 6.32 -2.10 0.01
C LEU A 139 6.82 -1.80 -1.40
N ARG A 140 7.44 -2.79 -2.06
CA ARG A 140 8.07 -2.62 -3.38
C ARG A 140 7.14 -2.90 -4.54
N THR A 141 6.19 -3.82 -4.40
CA THR A 141 5.29 -4.26 -5.49
C THR A 141 4.54 -3.09 -6.14
N PRO A 142 3.90 -2.17 -5.38
CA PRO A 142 3.19 -1.04 -6.00
C PRO A 142 4.15 -0.14 -6.80
N LEU A 143 5.36 0.06 -6.28
CA LEU A 143 6.38 0.93 -6.86
C LEU A 143 6.97 0.36 -8.16
N SER A 144 7.30 -0.93 -8.15
CA SER A 144 7.79 -1.65 -9.33
C SER A 144 6.77 -1.60 -10.47
N ARG A 145 5.49 -1.74 -10.15
CA ARG A 145 4.40 -1.66 -11.13
C ARG A 145 4.29 -0.27 -11.75
N MET A 146 4.29 0.79 -10.93
CA MET A 146 4.23 2.17 -11.45
C MET A 146 5.40 2.48 -12.40
N LYS A 147 6.62 2.02 -12.09
CA LYS A 147 7.78 2.20 -12.95
C LYS A 147 7.65 1.48 -14.31
N LEU A 148 6.99 0.32 -14.35
CA LEU A 148 6.71 -0.40 -15.60
C LEU A 148 5.73 0.39 -16.47
N PHE A 149 4.66 0.94 -15.89
CA PHE A 149 3.72 1.78 -16.62
C PHE A 149 4.36 3.07 -17.19
N GLY A 150 5.37 3.63 -16.53
CA GLY A 150 6.12 4.78 -17.04
C GLY A 150 7.11 4.45 -18.17
N SER A 151 7.37 3.17 -18.44
CA SER A 151 8.30 2.74 -19.49
C SER A 151 7.60 2.40 -20.83
N ASP A 152 6.27 2.30 -20.84
CA ASP A 152 5.46 1.99 -22.03
C ASP A 152 5.03 3.25 -22.82
N GLU A 153 5.35 4.46 -22.35
CA GLU A 153 5.09 5.73 -23.07
C GLU A 153 6.36 6.30 -23.73
N SER A 154 7.06 5.52 -24.57
CA SER A 154 8.16 6.00 -25.43
C SER A 154 8.04 5.51 -26.85
#